data_AF-A0AAW9L9X2-F1
#
_entry.id   AF-A0AAW9L9X2-F1
#
_cell.length_a   1.000
_cell.length_b   1.000
_cell.length_c   1.000
_cell.angle_alpha   90.00
_cell.angle_beta   90.00
_cell.angle_gamma   90.00
#
_symmetry.space_group_name_H-M   'P 1'
#
loop_
_entity.id
_entity.type
_entity.pdbx_description
1 polymer ?
#
loop_
_entity_poly.entity_id
_entity_poly.type
_entity_poly.pdbx_seq_one_letter_code
_entity_poly.pdbx_strand_id
1 'polypeptide(L)' 'MARHTFGWFGWISALGFVVLGALWLLESMYTLAWPVSATWTLSIAVVAGLGALALYFGNDPTAREPNAVT' A
#
# COMPACT_ATOMS: atom_id res chain seq x y z
N MET A 1 -3.74 -23.55 -6.02
CA MET A 1 -3.58 -22.24 -6.69
C MET A 1 -3.89 -21.18 -5.66
N ALA A 2 -2.90 -20.41 -5.20
CA ALA A 2 -3.16 -19.33 -4.24
C ALA A 2 -4.12 -18.33 -4.92
N ARG A 3 -5.27 -18.06 -4.29
CA ARG A 3 -6.24 -17.12 -4.83
C ARG A 3 -5.65 -15.73 -4.60
N HIS A 4 -5.17 -15.10 -5.67
CA HIS A 4 -4.61 -13.75 -5.63
C HIS A 4 -5.73 -12.73 -5.45
N THR A 5 -6.24 -12.60 -4.22
CA THR A 5 -7.35 -11.71 -3.88
C THR A 5 -6.98 -10.82 -2.72
N PHE A 6 -7.21 -9.52 -2.88
CA PHE A 6 -7.04 -8.56 -1.80
C PHE A 6 -8.26 -8.54 -0.87
N GLY A 7 -8.01 -8.68 0.43
CA GLY A 7 -8.93 -8.26 1.48
C GLY A 7 -8.85 -6.75 1.70
N TRP A 8 -9.67 -6.22 2.62
CA TRP A 8 -9.71 -4.76 2.86
C TRP A 8 -8.36 -4.21 3.32
N PHE A 9 -7.56 -5.00 4.08
CA PHE A 9 -6.22 -4.59 4.50
C PHE A 9 -5.28 -4.44 3.31
N GLY A 10 -5.30 -5.38 2.37
CA GLY A 10 -4.51 -5.27 1.16
C GLY A 10 -4.86 -4.05 0.32
N TRP A 11 -6.16 -3.73 0.19
CA TRP A 11 -6.63 -2.52 -0.48
C TRP A 11 -6.18 -1.24 0.21
N ILE A 12 -6.22 -1.18 1.54
CA ILE A 12 -5.73 -0.02 2.30
C ILE A 12 -4.23 0.17 2.12
N SER A 13 -3.47 -0.92 2.19
CA SER A 13 -2.02 -0.85 1.99
C SER A 13 -1.69 -0.38 0.58
N ALA A 14 -2.43 -0.85 -0.43
CA ALA A 14 -2.27 -0.40 -1.82
C ALA A 14 -2.65 1.09 -1.99
N LEU A 15 -3.74 1.55 -1.39
CA LEU A 15 -4.12 2.96 -1.39
C LEU A 15 -3.07 3.83 -0.68
N GLY A 16 -2.53 3.36 0.45
CA GLY A 16 -1.44 4.03 1.17
C GLY A 16 -0.21 4.20 0.29
N PHE A 17 0.18 3.17 -0.46
CA PHE A 17 1.29 3.25 -1.43
C PHE A 17 1.02 4.30 -2.52
N VAL A 18 -0.17 4.29 -3.11
CA VAL A 18 -0.52 5.22 -4.20
C VAL A 18 -0.54 6.67 -3.71
N VAL A 19 -1.20 6.93 -2.57
CA VAL A 19 -1.33 8.28 -2.01
C VAL A 19 0.02 8.82 -1.55
N LEU A 20 0.80 8.03 -0.81
CA LEU A 20 2.14 8.46 -0.36
C LEU A 20 3.11 8.59 -1.53
N GLY A 21 3.02 7.75 -2.55
CA GLY A 21 3.81 7.89 -3.78
C GLY A 21 3.49 9.18 -4.53
N ALA A 22 2.21 9.55 -4.64
CA ALA A 22 1.80 10.82 -5.24
C ALA A 22 2.26 12.03 -4.41
N LEU A 23 2.15 11.95 -3.09
CA LEU A 23 2.68 12.98 -2.18
C LEU A 23 4.20 13.12 -2.29
N TRP A 24 4.94 12.01 -2.39
CA TRP A 24 6.37 12.05 -2.61
C TRP A 24 6.74 12.74 -3.93
N LEU A 25 6.03 12.43 -5.02
CA LEU A 25 6.22 13.12 -6.30
C LEU A 25 5.99 14.62 -6.15
N LEU A 26 4.91 15.05 -5.48
CA LEU A 26 4.66 16.46 -5.20
C LEU A 26 5.78 17.08 -4.36
N GLU A 27 6.19 16.46 -3.25
CA GLU A 27 7.29 16.96 -2.40
C GLU A 27 8.60 17.08 -3.16
N SER A 28 8.90 16.14 -4.07
CA SER A 28 10.09 16.18 -4.91
C SER A 28 10.11 17.38 -5.87
N MET A 29 8.93 17.83 -6.35
CA MET A 29 8.79 19.03 -7.17
C MET A 29 8.89 20.33 -6.37
N TYR A 30 8.57 20.30 -5.08
CA TYR A 30 8.58 21.44 -4.15
C TYR A 30 9.74 21.36 -3.13
N THR A 31 10.88 20.81 -3.52
CA THR A 31 12.02 20.37 -2.66
C THR A 31 12.59 21.46 -1.73
N LEU A 32 12.25 22.72 -1.95
CA LEU A 32 12.73 23.88 -1.19
C LEU A 32 12.12 24.01 0.21
N ALA A 33 11.02 23.29 0.50
CA ALA A 33 10.35 23.40 1.80
C ALA A 33 11.04 22.58 2.88
N TRP A 34 11.11 21.23 2.78
CA TRP A 34 11.77 20.34 3.76
C TRP A 34 12.30 19.04 3.11
N PRO A 35 13.60 18.91 2.81
CA PRO A 35 14.15 17.73 2.12
C PRO A 35 13.99 16.41 2.87
N VAL A 36 13.94 16.47 4.20
CA VAL A 36 13.76 15.30 5.07
C VAL A 36 12.34 14.73 4.97
N SER A 37 11.33 15.56 4.62
CA SER A 37 9.94 15.11 4.45
C SER A 37 9.80 14.10 3.31
N ALA A 38 10.35 14.42 2.13
CA ALA A 38 10.32 13.55 0.96
C ALA A 38 10.93 12.17 1.24
N THR A 39 12.06 12.10 1.95
CA THR A 39 12.69 10.82 2.30
C THR A 39 11.78 9.95 3.19
N TRP A 40 11.10 10.56 4.17
CA TRP A 40 10.17 9.84 5.04
C TRP A 40 8.89 9.43 4.28
N THR A 41 8.33 10.32 3.48
CA THR A 41 7.15 10.04 2.64
C THR A 41 7.41 8.84 1.72
N LEU A 42 8.58 8.79 1.06
CA LEU A 42 8.98 7.66 0.24
C LEU A 42 9.13 6.37 1.06
N SER A 43 9.76 6.45 2.23
CA SER A 43 9.98 5.29 3.09
C SER A 43 8.66 4.65 3.51
N ILE A 44 7.68 5.46 3.93
CA ILE A 44 6.35 4.98 4.33
C ILE A 44 5.59 4.45 3.10
N ALA A 45 5.71 5.11 1.93
CA ALA A 45 5.13 4.60 0.69
C ALA A 45 5.63 3.18 0.40
N VAL A 46 6.95 2.98 0.37
CA VAL A 46 7.56 1.67 0.11
C VAL A 46 7.06 0.60 1.09
N VAL A 47 6.98 0.92 2.38
CA VAL A 47 6.45 -0.01 3.40
C VAL A 47 4.98 -0.36 3.10
N ALA A 48 4.15 0.61 2.72
CA ALA A 48 2.76 0.36 2.33
C ALA A 48 2.67 -0.50 1.05
N GLY A 49 3.56 -0.28 0.08
CA GLY A 49 3.63 -1.09 -1.14
C GLY A 49 4.04 -2.54 -0.87
N LEU A 50 5.05 -2.73 -0.02
CA LEU A 50 5.48 -4.06 0.43
C LEU A 50 4.40 -4.78 1.24
N GLY A 51 3.68 -4.06 2.11
CA GLY A 51 2.53 -4.59 2.84
C GLY A 51 1.41 -5.04 1.90
N ALA A 52 1.14 -4.27 0.84
CA ALA A 52 0.16 -4.65 -0.17
C ALA A 52 0.61 -5.92 -0.91
N LEU A 53 1.86 -5.99 -1.37
CA LEU A 53 2.37 -7.19 -2.03
C LEU A 53 2.32 -8.42 -1.11
N ALA A 54 2.69 -8.25 0.17
CA ALA A 54 2.64 -9.31 1.16
C ALA A 54 1.22 -9.83 1.40
N LEU A 55 0.21 -8.94 1.40
CA LEU A 55 -1.20 -9.33 1.55
C LEU A 55 -1.80 -9.90 0.25
N TYR A 56 -1.30 -9.50 -0.92
CA TYR A 56 -1.74 -10.03 -2.21
C TYR A 56 -1.25 -11.46 -2.47
N PHE A 57 0.01 -11.72 -2.13
CA PHE A 57 0.64 -13.05 -2.29
C PHE A 57 0.47 -13.93 -1.06
N GLY A 58 0.28 -13.33 0.11
CA GLY A 58 -0.07 -14.01 1.34
C GLY A 58 -1.57 -14.26 1.46
N ASN A 59 -1.94 -14.98 2.51
CA ASN A 59 -3.34 -15.16 2.86
C ASN A 59 -3.82 -13.94 3.64
N ASP A 60 -4.26 -12.89 2.96
CA ASP A 60 -4.89 -11.72 3.60
C ASP A 60 -6.04 -12.22 4.49
N PRO A 61 -5.96 -12.05 5.84
CA PRO A 61 -6.94 -12.59 6.78
C PRO A 61 -8.34 -11.97 6.62
N THR A 62 -8.46 -10.95 5.77
CA THR A 62 -9.70 -10.23 5.52
C THR A 62 -10.23 -10.39 4.10
N ALA A 63 -9.55 -11.15 3.26
CA ALA A 63 -10.14 -11.64 2.03
C ALA A 63 -11.25 -12.63 2.40
N ARG A 64 -12.51 -12.22 2.29
CA ARG A 64 -13.64 -13.14 2.46
C ARG A 64 -13.67 -14.08 1.26
N GLU A 65 -13.64 -15.39 1.49
CA GLU A 65 -13.98 -16.35 0.44
C GLU A 65 -15.42 -16.10 -0.01
N PRO A 66 -15.69 -16.00 -1.33
CA PRO A 66 -17.04 -15.73 -1.85
C PRO A 66 -18.12 -16.77 -1.48
N ASN A 67 -17.78 -17.89 -0.82
CA ASN A 67 -18.68 -19.04 -0.67
C ASN A 67 -18.87 -19.52 0.79
N ALA A 68 -18.96 -18.62 1.77
CA ALA A 68 -19.40 -18.98 3.14
C ALA A 68 -20.94 -18.95 3.30
N VAL A 69 -21.67 -19.36 2.26
CA VAL A 69 -23.11 -19.59 2.31
C VAL A 69 -23.38 -20.96 1.70
N THR A 70 -23.28 -22.00 2.53
CA THR A 70 -24.17 -23.17 2.69
C THR A 70 -23.49 -24.20 3.58
#